data_AF-A0A1V9XQJ2-F1
#
_entry.id   AF-A0A1V9XQJ2-F1
#
_cell.length_a   1.000
_cell.length_b   1.000
_cell.length_c   1.000
_cell.angle_alpha   90.00
_cell.angle_beta   90.00
_cell.angle_gamma   90.00
#
_symmetry.space_group_name_H-M   'P 1'
#
loop_
_entity.id
_entity.type
_entity.pdbx_description
1 polymer ?
#
loop_
_entity_poly.entity_id
_entity_poly.type
_entity_poly.pdbx_seq_one_letter_code
_entity_poly.pdbx_strand_id
1 'polypeptide(L)'
;MSRFQQSSGKSPTALDSSGVVKLGWIQGVFVRVLLNIWGVILFLRLSWVVGQAGIGLTVIIVLLASTVTMLTTLSMSAICTNGEVKGGGTYYMISRSLGPEFGGSIGIIFSLANAVAIAMYVVGFSESVRDVLLSSGVKLA
;
A
#
# COMPACT_ATOMS: atom_id res chain seq x y z
N MET A 1 -26.01 -3.43 -38.30
CA MET A 1 -25.00 -2.39 -38.58
C MET A 1 -25.48 -1.08 -37.95
N SER A 2 -25.37 -0.93 -36.62
CA SER A 2 -25.83 0.28 -35.89
C SER A 2 -25.36 0.35 -34.41
N ARG A 3 -24.25 -0.29 -34.04
CA ARG A 3 -23.67 -0.21 -32.68
C ARG A 3 -22.23 0.30 -32.67
N PHE A 4 -21.90 1.17 -33.61
CA PHE A 4 -20.57 1.78 -33.74
C PHE A 4 -20.61 3.31 -33.83
N GLN A 5 -21.50 3.98 -33.08
CA GLN A 5 -21.32 5.39 -32.72
C GLN A 5 -22.17 5.73 -31.49
N GLN A 6 -21.55 5.73 -30.31
CA GLN A 6 -21.85 6.79 -29.35
C GLN A 6 -20.62 7.07 -28.47
N SER A 7 -19.91 8.12 -28.90
CA SER A 7 -19.38 9.21 -28.06
C SER A 7 -18.53 8.78 -26.85
N SER A 8 -17.20 8.87 -26.91
CA SER A 8 -16.43 10.13 -26.83
C SER A 8 -16.91 11.05 -25.70
N GLY A 9 -16.06 11.26 -24.69
CA GLY A 9 -16.14 12.38 -23.75
C GLY A 9 -16.87 12.11 -22.44
N LYS A 10 -16.14 11.67 -21.40
CA LYS A 10 -16.40 12.07 -20.00
C LYS A 10 -15.24 11.68 -19.07
N SER A 11 -14.38 12.65 -18.80
CA SER A 11 -13.65 12.81 -17.54
C SER A 11 -13.65 14.30 -17.19
N PRO A 12 -13.50 14.71 -15.91
CA PRO A 12 -13.70 14.01 -14.65
C PRO A 12 -14.84 14.69 -13.84
N THR A 13 -15.11 14.24 -12.60
CA THR A 13 -16.07 14.84 -11.63
C THR A 13 -17.56 14.73 -11.99
N ALA A 14 -18.09 13.51 -12.01
CA ALA A 14 -19.51 13.29 -11.79
C ALA A 14 -19.77 13.18 -10.27
N LEU A 15 -20.26 14.25 -9.66
CA LEU A 15 -20.96 14.20 -8.37
C LEU A 15 -22.26 13.42 -8.59
N ASP A 16 -22.30 12.17 -8.15
CA ASP A 16 -23.53 11.37 -8.09
C ASP A 16 -24.38 11.87 -6.91
N SER A 17 -25.70 11.83 -7.03
CA SER A 17 -26.69 12.45 -6.10
C SER A 17 -26.77 11.83 -4.70
N SER A 18 -25.69 11.17 -4.24
CA SER A 18 -25.60 10.48 -2.95
C SER A 18 -24.44 10.94 -2.07
N GLY A 19 -23.74 12.04 -2.41
CA GLY A 19 -22.64 12.57 -1.58
C GLY A 19 -21.39 11.66 -1.51
N VAL A 20 -21.32 10.60 -2.31
CA VAL A 20 -20.17 9.69 -2.37
C VAL A 20 -19.24 10.14 -3.49
N VAL A 21 -18.07 10.65 -3.13
CA VAL A 21 -17.00 10.99 -4.07
C VAL A 21 -16.43 9.69 -4.64
N LYS A 22 -16.70 9.40 -5.92
CA LYS A 22 -16.07 8.28 -6.64
C LYS A 22 -14.63 8.66 -6.96
N LEU A 23 -13.69 8.11 -6.20
CA LEU A 23 -12.25 8.29 -6.45
C LEU A 23 -11.83 7.50 -7.71
N GLY A 24 -11.12 8.16 -8.63
CA GLY A 24 -10.51 7.49 -9.78
C GLY A 24 -9.31 6.61 -9.38
N TRP A 25 -8.79 5.80 -10.29
CA TRP A 25 -7.68 4.86 -9.99
C TRP A 25 -6.40 5.57 -9.53
N ILE A 26 -6.09 6.76 -10.06
CA ILE A 26 -4.91 7.54 -9.66
C ILE A 26 -5.03 8.00 -8.20
N GLN A 27 -6.10 8.75 -7.89
CA GLN A 27 -6.28 9.36 -6.57
C GLN A 27 -6.67 8.33 -5.50
N GLY A 28 -7.44 7.31 -5.88
CA GLY A 28 -7.94 6.30 -4.95
C GLY A 28 -6.96 5.17 -4.67
N VAL A 29 -6.17 4.75 -5.65
CA VAL A 29 -5.32 3.54 -5.55
C VAL A 29 -3.84 3.90 -5.69
N PHE A 30 -3.42 4.50 -6.81
CA PHE A 30 -2.00 4.74 -7.09
C PHE A 30 -1.33 5.61 -6.03
N VAL A 31 -1.92 6.77 -5.72
CA VAL A 31 -1.38 7.69 -4.70
C VAL A 31 -1.37 7.02 -3.32
N ARG A 32 -2.42 6.27 -2.97
CA ARG A 32 -2.47 5.56 -1.68
C ARG A 32 -1.42 4.46 -1.54
N VAL A 33 -1.19 3.68 -2.59
CA VAL A 33 -0.18 2.62 -2.61
C VAL A 33 1.22 3.23 -2.56
N LEU A 34 1.48 4.29 -3.32
CA LEU A 34 2.78 4.97 -3.32
C LEU A 34 3.11 5.52 -1.92
N LEU A 35 2.16 6.16 -1.25
CA LEU A 35 2.32 6.67 0.12
C LEU A 35 2.55 5.56 1.16
N ASN A 36 1.98 4.37 0.96
CA ASN A 36 2.18 3.25 1.88
C ASN A 36 3.58 2.61 1.72
N ILE A 37 4.10 2.55 0.49
CA ILE A 37 5.43 2.01 0.21
C ILE A 37 6.54 3.02 0.57
N TRP A 38 6.32 4.31 0.30
CA TRP A 38 7.26 5.39 0.62
C TRP A 38 7.19 5.77 2.12
N GLY A 39 7.56 4.82 2.99
CA GLY A 39 7.53 4.98 4.44
C GLY A 39 8.85 5.46 5.05
N VAL A 40 8.78 5.86 6.32
CA VAL A 40 9.91 6.29 7.18
C VAL A 40 11.09 5.31 7.19
N ILE A 41 10.79 4.01 7.09
CA ILE A 41 11.79 2.93 7.13
C ILE A 41 12.74 3.02 5.94
N LEU A 42 12.26 3.46 4.77
CA LEU A 42 13.05 3.60 3.56
C LEU A 42 14.17 4.62 3.77
N PHE A 43 13.92 5.72 4.49
CA PHE A 43 14.91 6.78 4.69
C PHE A 43 15.89 6.48 5.83
N LEU A 44 15.43 5.90 6.94
CA LEU A 44 16.28 5.65 8.12
C LEU A 44 17.08 4.35 8.01
N ARG A 45 16.49 3.28 7.46
CA ARG A 45 17.13 1.95 7.45
C ARG A 45 17.93 1.66 6.19
N LEU A 46 17.53 2.14 5.01
CA LEU A 46 18.31 1.84 3.78
C LEU A 46 19.72 2.41 3.86
N SER A 47 19.90 3.62 4.41
CA SER A 47 21.23 4.21 4.57
C SER A 47 22.16 3.33 5.42
N TRP A 48 21.63 2.72 6.49
CA TRP A 48 22.39 1.79 7.32
C TRP A 48 22.64 0.44 6.64
N VAL A 49 21.64 -0.11 5.94
CA VAL A 49 21.77 -1.38 5.19
C VAL A 49 22.80 -1.24 4.08
N VAL A 50 22.77 -0.16 3.31
CA VAL A 50 23.78 0.14 2.27
C VAL A 50 25.17 0.29 2.90
N GLY A 51 25.27 0.89 4.09
CA GLY A 51 26.54 1.03 4.81
C GLY A 51 27.15 -0.30 5.28
N GLN A 52 26.33 -1.29 5.63
CA GLN A 52 26.81 -2.60 6.12
C GLN A 52 26.99 -3.63 4.99
N ALA A 53 26.03 -3.72 4.06
CA ALA A 53 26.02 -4.71 2.99
C ALA A 53 26.72 -4.21 1.70
N GLY A 54 26.96 -2.91 1.57
CA GLY A 54 27.45 -2.29 0.35
C GLY A 54 26.37 -2.18 -0.75
N ILE A 55 26.73 -1.52 -1.85
CA ILE A 55 25.79 -1.19 -2.94
C ILE A 55 25.35 -2.46 -3.69
N GLY A 56 26.28 -3.38 -3.99
CA GLY A 56 26.00 -4.59 -4.77
C GLY A 56 24.98 -5.52 -4.12
N LEU A 57 25.18 -5.87 -2.84
CA LEU A 57 24.26 -6.75 -2.11
C LEU A 57 22.93 -6.06 -1.83
N THR A 58 22.92 -4.75 -1.56
CA THR A 58 21.66 -4.02 -1.34
C THR A 58 20.79 -4.02 -2.59
N VAL A 59 21.37 -3.88 -3.78
CA VAL A 59 20.63 -3.97 -5.05
C VAL A 59 19.99 -5.36 -5.21
N ILE A 60 20.70 -6.45 -4.88
CA ILE A 60 20.15 -7.81 -4.91
C ILE A 60 18.97 -7.96 -3.94
N ILE A 61 19.09 -7.44 -2.71
CA ILE A 61 18.01 -7.48 -1.72
C ILE A 61 16.78 -6.72 -2.23
N VAL A 62 16.96 -5.54 -2.81
CA VAL A 62 15.86 -4.73 -3.37
C VAL A 62 15.20 -5.44 -4.57
N LEU A 63 15.97 -6.08 -5.44
CA LEU A 63 15.45 -6.85 -6.57
C LEU A 63 14.63 -8.06 -6.11
N LEU A 64 15.10 -8.80 -5.10
CA LEU A 64 14.35 -9.91 -4.51
C LEU A 64 13.05 -9.44 -3.86
N ALA A 65 13.10 -8.37 -3.07
CA ALA A 65 11.91 -7.78 -2.44
C ALA A 65 10.89 -7.30 -3.49
N SER A 66 11.37 -6.67 -4.56
CA SER A 66 10.54 -6.21 -5.68
C SER A 66 9.90 -7.38 -6.42
N THR A 67 10.64 -8.48 -6.63
CA THR A 67 10.12 -9.70 -7.27
C THR A 67 9.00 -10.33 -6.44
N VAL A 68 9.19 -10.48 -5.13
CA VAL A 68 8.14 -10.99 -4.22
C VAL A 68 6.91 -10.11 -4.25
N THR A 69 7.08 -8.79 -4.14
CA THR A 69 5.98 -7.80 -4.17
C THR A 69 5.21 -7.86 -5.50
N MET A 70 5.93 -8.01 -6.62
CA MET A 70 5.34 -8.13 -7.96
C MET A 70 4.52 -9.42 -8.09
N LEU A 71 5.01 -10.55 -7.60
CA LEU A 71 4.27 -11.83 -7.60
C LEU A 71 3.01 -11.76 -6.73
N THR A 72 3.08 -11.15 -5.54
CA THR A 72 1.91 -10.95 -4.68
C THR A 72 0.89 -10.03 -5.34
N THR A 73 1.34 -8.93 -5.96
CA THR A 73 0.46 -7.98 -6.65
C THR A 73 -0.23 -8.62 -7.85
N LEU A 74 0.49 -9.44 -8.63
CA LEU A 74 -0.10 -10.19 -9.75
C LEU A 74 -1.17 -11.18 -9.26
N SER A 75 -0.89 -11.88 -8.17
CA SER A 75 -1.85 -12.80 -7.53
C SER A 75 -3.09 -12.05 -7.03
N MET A 76 -2.90 -10.90 -6.39
CA MET A 76 -4.00 -10.05 -5.93
C MET A 76 -4.82 -9.48 -7.09
N SER A 77 -4.18 -9.11 -8.20
CA SER A 77 -4.88 -8.69 -9.42
C SER A 77 -5.79 -9.79 -9.96
N ALA A 78 -5.31 -11.05 -9.98
CA ALA A 78 -6.13 -12.19 -10.38
C ALA A 78 -7.33 -12.38 -9.45
N ILE A 79 -7.15 -12.25 -8.14
CA ILE A 79 -8.25 -12.34 -7.16
C ILE A 79 -9.31 -11.25 -7.41
N CYS A 80 -8.89 -10.02 -7.68
CA CYS A 80 -9.77 -8.88 -7.95
C CYS A 80 -10.52 -8.99 -9.29
N THR A 81 -10.01 -9.76 -10.26
CA THR A 81 -10.66 -9.98 -11.56
C THR A 81 -11.64 -11.17 -11.59
N ASN A 82 -11.65 -12.02 -10.56
CA ASN A 82 -12.42 -13.27 -10.53
C ASN A 82 -13.83 -13.16 -9.89
N GLY A 83 -14.31 -11.97 -9.52
CA GLY A 83 -15.62 -11.82 -8.87
C GLY A 83 -16.33 -10.48 -9.11
N GLU A 84 -17.64 -10.43 -8.85
CA GLU A 84 -18.41 -9.18 -8.84
C GLU A 84 -17.99 -8.30 -7.65
N VAL A 85 -17.31 -7.19 -7.93
CA VAL A 85 -16.90 -6.20 -6.92
C VAL A 85 -18.12 -5.37 -6.50
N LYS A 86 -18.96 -5.94 -5.65
CA LYS A 86 -19.94 -5.16 -4.87
C LYS A 86 -19.14 -4.31 -3.87
N GLY A 87 -19.61 -3.10 -3.56
CA GLY A 87 -18.84 -2.02 -2.88
C GLY A 87 -18.27 -2.33 -1.48
N GLY A 88 -17.30 -3.24 -1.41
CA GLY A 88 -16.55 -3.65 -0.23
C GLY A 88 -15.05 -3.53 -0.45
N GLY A 89 -14.28 -3.57 0.64
CA GLY A 89 -12.81 -3.48 0.62
C GLY A 89 -12.10 -4.80 0.32
N THR A 90 -10.78 -4.82 0.51
CA THR A 90 -9.91 -5.97 0.19
C THR A 90 -10.34 -7.28 0.84
N TYR A 91 -10.77 -7.27 2.11
CA TYR A 91 -11.27 -8.47 2.79
C TYR A 91 -12.53 -9.05 2.13
N TYR A 92 -13.44 -8.17 1.69
CA TYR A 92 -14.67 -8.58 1.00
C TYR A 92 -14.37 -9.26 -0.35
N MET A 93 -13.39 -8.74 -1.10
CA MET A 93 -12.95 -9.36 -2.36
C MET A 93 -12.30 -10.73 -2.12
N ILE A 94 -11.42 -10.85 -1.13
CA ILE A 94 -10.69 -12.10 -0.82
C ILE A 94 -11.65 -13.20 -0.33
N SER A 95 -12.52 -12.89 0.63
CA SER A 95 -13.45 -13.86 1.21
C SER A 95 -14.47 -14.41 0.19
N ARG A 96 -14.82 -13.63 -0.83
CA ARG A 96 -15.68 -14.06 -1.94
C ARG A 96 -14.96 -14.95 -2.95
N SER A 97 -13.71 -14.63 -3.30
CA SER A 97 -12.95 -15.37 -4.31
C SER A 97 -12.31 -16.65 -3.78
N LEU A 98 -11.93 -16.70 -2.49
CA LEU A 98 -11.21 -17.83 -1.88
C LEU A 98 -12.02 -18.60 -0.80
N GLY A 99 -13.22 -18.13 -0.46
CA GLY A 99 -14.06 -18.71 0.59
C GLY A 99 -13.78 -18.15 2.00
N PRO A 100 -14.70 -18.40 2.97
CA PRO A 100 -14.65 -17.81 4.31
C PRO A 100 -13.45 -18.28 5.14
N GLU A 101 -12.96 -19.50 4.90
CA GLU A 101 -11.88 -20.15 5.65
C GLU A 101 -10.53 -19.48 5.40
N PHE A 102 -10.21 -19.27 4.12
CA PHE A 102 -9.00 -18.56 3.68
C PHE A 102 -9.13 -17.05 3.90
N GLY A 103 -10.31 -16.48 3.65
CA GLY A 103 -10.57 -15.06 3.87
C GLY A 103 -10.38 -14.63 5.32
N GLY A 104 -10.90 -15.39 6.28
CA GLY A 104 -10.76 -15.12 7.71
C GLY A 104 -9.30 -15.15 8.19
N SER A 105 -8.57 -16.21 7.83
CA SER A 105 -7.17 -16.39 8.23
C SER A 105 -6.25 -15.29 7.66
N ILE A 106 -6.37 -15.01 6.36
CA ILE A 106 -5.60 -13.96 5.68
C ILE A 106 -5.95 -12.58 6.26
N GLY A 107 -7.23 -12.34 6.57
CA GLY A 107 -7.70 -11.09 7.17
C GLY A 107 -7.09 -10.81 8.55
N ILE A 108 -7.02 -11.83 9.42
CA ILE A 108 -6.43 -11.69 10.76
C ILE A 108 -4.93 -11.39 10.67
N ILE A 109 -4.19 -12.14 9.84
CA ILE A 109 -2.75 -11.91 9.64
C ILE A 109 -2.49 -10.52 9.06
N PHE A 110 -3.29 -10.08 8.09
CA PHE A 110 -3.17 -8.76 7.47
C PHE A 110 -3.47 -7.62 8.46
N SER A 111 -4.47 -7.79 9.32
CA SER A 111 -4.78 -6.82 10.37
C SER A 111 -3.63 -6.68 11.38
N LEU A 112 -3.05 -7.80 11.81
CA LEU A 112 -1.90 -7.80 12.71
C LEU A 112 -0.67 -7.16 12.05
N ALA A 113 -0.40 -7.50 10.80
CA ALA A 113 0.70 -6.92 10.03
C ALA A 113 0.57 -5.40 9.92
N ASN A 114 -0.63 -4.88 9.64
CA ASN A 114 -0.88 -3.44 9.62
C ASN A 114 -0.69 -2.78 11.00
N ALA A 115 -1.13 -3.43 12.09
CA ALA A 115 -0.92 -2.92 13.44
C ALA A 115 0.58 -2.80 13.79
N VAL A 116 1.37 -3.83 13.46
CA VAL A 116 2.82 -3.83 13.66
C VAL A 116 3.51 -2.79 12.76
N ALA A 117 3.06 -2.64 11.50
CA ALA A 117 3.58 -1.63 10.59
C ALA A 117 3.37 -0.20 11.13
N ILE A 118 2.16 0.09 11.65
CA ILE A 118 1.85 1.39 12.27
C ILE A 118 2.78 1.64 13.47
N ALA A 119 2.97 0.64 14.34
CA ALA A 119 3.88 0.76 15.48
C ALA A 119 5.31 1.08 15.02
N MET A 120 5.81 0.38 13.99
CA MET A 120 7.14 0.61 13.43
C MET A 120 7.30 2.01 12.82
N TYR A 121 6.28 2.53 12.13
CA TYR A 121 6.30 3.90 11.61
C TYR A 121 6.33 4.96 12.72
N VAL A 122 5.56 4.77 13.78
CA VAL A 122 5.55 5.68 14.95
C VAL A 122 6.89 5.65 15.67
N VAL A 123 7.50 4.48 15.82
CA VAL A 123 8.84 4.34 16.42
C VAL A 123 9.89 5.08 15.57
N GLY A 124 9.94 4.87 14.26
CA GLY A 124 10.89 5.57 13.39
C GLY A 124 10.69 7.10 13.36
N PHE A 125 9.44 7.56 13.46
CA PHE A 125 9.15 8.99 13.64
C PHE A 125 9.68 9.51 14.99
N SER A 126 9.45 8.76 16.07
CA SER A 126 9.91 9.12 17.42
C SER A 126 11.44 9.19 17.52
N GLU A 127 12.14 8.25 16.88
CA GLU A 127 13.61 8.28 16.74
C GLU A 127 14.07 9.54 16.00
N SER A 128 13.46 9.86 14.86
CA SER A 128 13.79 11.06 14.08
C SER A 128 13.56 12.35 14.87
N VAL A 129 12.44 12.46 15.58
CA VAL A 129 12.11 13.62 16.41
C VAL A 129 13.10 13.75 17.57
N ARG A 130 13.44 12.64 18.24
CA ARG A 130 14.44 12.60 19.30
C ARG A 130 15.80 13.10 18.81
N ASP A 131 16.25 12.64 17.64
CA ASP A 131 17.55 13.02 17.09
C ASP A 131 17.60 14.52 16.75
N VAL A 132 16.53 15.07 16.17
CA VAL A 132 16.40 16.51 15.91
C VAL A 132 16.39 17.33 17.20
N LEU A 133 15.67 16.86 18.22
CA LEU A 133 15.54 17.55 19.50
C LEU A 133 16.86 17.58 20.28
N LEU A 134 17.60 16.47 20.28
CA LEU A 134 18.96 16.38 20.85
C LEU A 134 19.94 17.30 20.11
N SER A 135 19.86 17.35 18.77
CA SER A 135 20.65 18.29 17.95
C SER A 135 20.35 19.76 18.27
N SER A 136 19.12 20.06 18.70
CA SER A 136 18.69 21.41 19.10
C SER A 136 19.05 21.79 20.54
N GLY A 137 19.81 20.94 21.26
CA GLY A 137 20.32 21.23 22.61
C GLY A 137 19.33 20.96 23.75
N VAL A 138 18.17 20.35 23.47
CA VAL A 138 17.18 19.97 24.49
C VAL A 138 17.54 18.59 25.03
N LYS A 139 18.01 18.52 26.28
CA LYS A 139 18.25 17.25 26.99
C LYS A 139 16.91 16.67 27.45
N LEU A 140 16.51 15.56 26.84
CA LEU A 140 15.48 14.68 27.40
C LEU A 140 16.08 13.98 28.62
N ALA A 141 15.52 14.25 29.80
CA ALA A 141 15.89 13.61 31.07
C ALA A 141 15.42 12.16 31.12
#